data_AF-A0A3P0M629-F1
#
_entry.id   AF-A0A3P0M629-F1
#
_cell.length_a   1.000
_cell.length_b   1.000
_cell.length_c   1.000
_cell.angle_alpha   90.00
_cell.angle_beta   90.00
_cell.angle_gamma   90.00
#
_symmetry.space_group_name_H-M   'P 1'
#
loop_
_entity.id
_entity.type
_entity.pdbx_description
1 polymer ?
#
loop_
_entity_poly.entity_id
_entity_poly.type
_entity_poly.pdbx_seq_one_letter_code
_entity_poly.pdbx_strand_id
1 'polypeptide(L)'
;GNTSSATSFSFTLDTSAAAPGVALTTDSGNNATDHITNIGTLNLTGVETGATVEYSIDGGHTWNTSFSAVEGVNDVQVRQTDIAGNTSSATSFSFTLDTSAAAPSVALTTDSGSNATDHITNVGTLNLTGV
;
A
#
# COMPACT_ATOMS: atom_id res chain seq x y z
N GLY A 1 -26.51 -43.10 -50.14
CA GLY A 1 -26.92 -42.38 -48.93
C GLY A 1 -25.93 -41.27 -48.69
N ASN A 2 -26.39 -40.04 -48.47
CA ASN A 2 -25.50 -38.90 -48.26
C ASN A 2 -25.42 -38.64 -46.76
N THR A 3 -24.31 -39.02 -46.13
CA THR A 3 -23.98 -38.66 -44.75
C THR A 3 -22.94 -37.55 -44.79
N SER A 4 -23.32 -36.35 -44.37
CA SER A 4 -22.39 -35.22 -44.23
C SER A 4 -21.43 -35.46 -43.07
N SER A 5 -20.18 -35.00 -43.21
CA SER A 5 -19.16 -35.07 -42.14
C SER A 5 -19.59 -34.25 -40.92
N ALA A 6 -19.41 -34.81 -39.72
CA ALA A 6 -19.67 -34.09 -38.49
C ALA A 6 -18.67 -32.94 -38.32
N THR A 7 -19.16 -31.73 -38.11
CA THR A 7 -18.37 -30.58 -37.65
C THR A 7 -18.39 -30.57 -36.12
N SER A 8 -17.22 -30.58 -35.49
CA SER A 8 -17.09 -30.41 -34.04
C SER A 8 -16.87 -28.93 -33.68
N PHE A 9 -17.42 -28.52 -32.55
CA PHE A 9 -17.18 -27.22 -31.90
C PHE A 9 -16.62 -27.51 -30.51
N SER A 10 -15.55 -26.81 -30.13
CA SER A 10 -14.93 -26.91 -28.81
C SER A 10 -14.84 -25.53 -28.18
N PHE A 11 -15.19 -25.43 -26.91
CA PHE A 11 -14.96 -24.26 -26.08
C PHE A 11 -14.42 -24.70 -24.72
N THR A 12 -13.75 -23.79 -24.01
CA THR A 12 -13.32 -23.97 -22.63
C THR A 12 -14.25 -23.16 -21.73
N LEU A 13 -14.78 -23.79 -20.69
CA LEU A 13 -15.59 -23.12 -19.68
C LEU A 13 -14.69 -22.74 -18.51
N ASP A 14 -14.63 -21.45 -18.23
CA ASP A 14 -13.99 -20.89 -17.05
C ASP A 14 -15.05 -20.29 -16.13
N THR A 15 -15.02 -20.65 -14.85
CA THR A 15 -16.07 -20.31 -13.87
C THR A 15 -15.50 -19.71 -12.59
N SER A 16 -14.21 -19.41 -12.53
CA SER A 16 -13.62 -18.94 -11.29
C SER A 16 -12.36 -18.11 -11.48
N ALA A 17 -12.27 -17.03 -10.72
CA ALA A 17 -11.03 -16.29 -10.49
C ALA A 17 -10.58 -16.44 -9.02
N ALA A 18 -9.29 -16.60 -8.79
CA ALA A 18 -8.74 -16.66 -7.42
C ALA A 18 -8.62 -15.26 -6.80
N ALA A 19 -8.76 -15.14 -5.48
CA ALA A 19 -8.55 -13.86 -4.80
C ALA A 19 -7.06 -13.45 -4.85
N PRO A 20 -6.74 -12.18 -5.15
CA PRO A 20 -5.35 -11.73 -5.19
C PRO A 20 -4.75 -11.64 -3.79
N GLY A 21 -3.45 -11.90 -3.65
CA GLY A 21 -2.70 -11.53 -2.45
C GLY A 21 -2.39 -10.04 -2.43
N VAL A 22 -2.42 -9.42 -1.25
CA VAL A 22 -2.20 -7.98 -1.05
C VAL A 22 -1.23 -7.77 0.09
N ALA A 23 -0.20 -6.95 -0.12
CA ALA A 23 0.74 -6.53 0.91
C ALA A 23 1.34 -5.15 0.57
N LEU A 24 2.02 -4.50 1.52
CA LEU A 24 2.90 -3.38 1.20
C LEU A 24 4.11 -3.87 0.39
N THR A 25 4.55 -3.09 -0.59
CA THR A 25 5.81 -3.35 -1.31
C THR A 25 7.00 -3.30 -0.37
N THR A 26 6.97 -2.36 0.56
CA THR A 26 7.90 -2.24 1.69
C THR A 26 7.17 -1.51 2.81
N ASP A 27 7.23 -2.06 4.01
CA ASP A 27 6.80 -1.35 5.21
C ASP A 27 7.92 -0.39 5.63
N SER A 28 7.84 0.84 5.12
CA SER A 28 8.98 1.76 5.07
C SER A 28 9.17 2.63 6.32
N GLY A 29 8.27 2.53 7.29
CA GLY A 29 8.39 3.23 8.56
C GLY A 29 9.48 2.63 9.46
N ASN A 30 9.48 3.07 10.72
CA ASN A 30 10.51 2.68 11.69
C ASN A 30 10.51 1.20 12.05
N ASN A 31 9.42 0.48 11.77
CA ASN A 31 9.26 -0.93 12.04
C ASN A 31 8.72 -1.63 10.80
N ALA A 32 9.42 -2.65 10.33
CA ALA A 32 9.10 -3.33 9.07
C ALA A 32 7.90 -4.29 9.14
N THR A 33 7.13 -4.27 10.24
CA THR A 33 6.07 -5.25 10.52
C THR A 33 4.83 -4.69 11.20
N ASP A 34 4.76 -3.38 11.47
CA ASP A 34 3.59 -2.76 12.11
C ASP A 34 2.60 -2.13 11.13
N HIS A 35 2.89 -2.22 9.82
CA HIS A 35 2.08 -1.65 8.76
C HIS A 35 1.94 -0.13 8.84
N ILE A 36 2.93 0.55 9.42
CA ILE A 36 3.09 2.00 9.38
C ILE A 36 4.19 2.31 8.36
N THR A 37 3.80 2.83 7.20
CA THR A 37 4.70 3.06 6.07
C THR A 37 4.73 4.52 5.68
N ASN A 38 5.86 4.98 5.13
CA ASN A 38 5.96 6.27 4.45
C ASN A 38 5.60 6.18 2.96
N ILE A 39 5.41 4.96 2.43
CA ILE A 39 5.12 4.69 1.01
C ILE A 39 3.94 3.70 0.93
N GLY A 40 2.79 4.19 0.46
CA GLY A 40 1.54 3.42 0.36
C GLY A 40 1.40 2.54 -0.88
N THR A 41 2.50 2.06 -1.47
CA THR A 41 2.46 1.23 -2.68
C THR A 41 2.18 -0.23 -2.32
N LEU A 42 1.08 -0.78 -2.83
CA LEU A 42 0.72 -2.19 -2.67
C LEU A 42 1.43 -3.08 -3.68
N ASN A 43 1.87 -4.25 -3.23
CA ASN A 43 2.30 -5.35 -4.06
C ASN A 43 1.18 -6.40 -4.14
N LEU A 44 0.79 -6.76 -5.36
CA LEU A 44 -0.26 -7.74 -5.61
C LEU A 44 0.32 -9.04 -6.17
N THR A 45 -0.20 -10.18 -5.70
CA THR A 45 0.19 -11.50 -6.16
C THR A 45 -1.02 -12.33 -6.56
N GLY A 46 -0.81 -13.35 -7.40
CA GLY A 46 -1.91 -14.22 -7.85
C GLY A 46 -2.90 -13.55 -8.81
N VAL A 47 -2.55 -12.40 -9.39
CA VAL A 47 -3.35 -11.75 -10.44
C VAL A 47 -3.20 -12.54 -11.74
N GLU A 48 -4.31 -12.95 -12.32
CA GLU A 48 -4.36 -13.72 -13.56
C GLU A 48 -3.97 -12.86 -14.76
N THR A 49 -3.38 -13.47 -15.79
CA THR A 49 -2.94 -12.73 -16.98
C THR A 49 -4.15 -12.16 -17.71
N GLY A 50 -4.18 -10.83 -17.87
CA GLY A 50 -5.28 -10.12 -18.51
C GLY A 50 -6.47 -9.83 -17.59
N ALA A 51 -6.40 -10.21 -16.31
CA ALA A 51 -7.42 -9.83 -15.34
C ALA A 51 -7.38 -8.32 -15.04
N THR A 52 -8.55 -7.77 -14.72
CA THR A 52 -8.69 -6.40 -14.23
C THR A 52 -8.68 -6.43 -12.71
N VAL A 53 -7.78 -5.65 -12.10
CA VAL A 53 -7.74 -5.46 -10.64
C VAL A 53 -8.61 -4.27 -10.26
N GLU A 54 -9.39 -4.43 -9.20
CA GLU A 54 -10.23 -3.39 -8.64
C GLU A 54 -9.98 -3.24 -7.14
N TYR A 55 -10.11 -2.02 -6.65
CA TYR A 55 -9.87 -1.62 -5.27
C TYR A 55 -11.11 -0.93 -4.69
N SER A 56 -11.40 -1.20 -3.43
CA SER A 56 -12.44 -0.55 -2.65
C SER A 56 -11.87 -0.03 -1.33
N ILE A 57 -12.32 1.15 -0.91
CA ILE A 57 -11.96 1.80 0.37
C ILE A 57 -13.18 2.08 1.26
N ASP A 58 -14.35 1.58 0.86
CA ASP A 58 -15.63 1.79 1.55
C ASP A 58 -16.26 0.47 1.98
N GLY A 59 -15.47 -0.60 2.11
CA GLY A 59 -15.95 -1.92 2.49
C GLY A 59 -16.68 -2.67 1.36
N GLY A 60 -16.36 -2.38 0.11
CA GLY A 60 -16.82 -3.12 -1.06
C GLY A 60 -18.06 -2.52 -1.73
N HIS A 61 -18.46 -1.30 -1.37
CA HIS A 61 -19.60 -0.61 -2.00
C HIS A 61 -19.22 -0.01 -3.35
N THR A 62 -18.03 0.59 -3.45
CA THR A 62 -17.49 1.11 -4.71
C THR A 62 -16.16 0.46 -5.05
N TRP A 63 -15.92 0.27 -6.35
CA TRP A 63 -14.75 -0.40 -6.90
C TRP A 63 -14.14 0.46 -8.00
N ASN A 64 -12.84 0.70 -7.92
CA ASN A 64 -12.08 1.53 -8.86
C ASN A 64 -10.87 0.74 -9.37
N THR A 65 -10.43 1.01 -10.60
CA THR A 65 -9.22 0.39 -11.17
C THR A 65 -7.92 1.09 -10.75
N SER A 66 -8.03 2.18 -9.99
CA SER A 66 -6.92 2.93 -9.43
C SER A 66 -7.05 3.05 -7.92
N PHE A 67 -5.93 2.91 -7.22
CA PHE A 67 -5.82 3.14 -5.79
C PHE A 67 -4.71 4.13 -5.51
N SER A 68 -5.00 5.11 -4.65
CA SER A 68 -4.04 6.05 -4.10
C SER A 68 -4.19 6.04 -2.59
N ALA A 69 -3.12 5.70 -1.89
CA ALA A 69 -3.08 5.77 -0.43
C ALA A 69 -3.23 7.23 0.03
N VAL A 70 -3.92 7.42 1.16
CA VAL A 70 -4.08 8.72 1.81
C VAL A 70 -3.40 8.70 3.18
N GLU A 71 -2.97 9.86 3.66
CA GLU A 71 -2.38 9.98 5.01
C GLU A 71 -3.34 9.42 6.07
N GLY A 72 -2.81 8.66 7.03
CA GLY A 72 -3.59 7.95 8.04
C GLY A 72 -3.97 6.53 7.62
N VAL A 73 -5.08 6.03 8.18
CA VAL A 73 -5.54 4.65 8.00
C VAL A 73 -6.12 4.45 6.62
N ASN A 74 -5.66 3.39 5.94
CA ASN A 74 -6.17 2.91 4.67
C ASN A 74 -6.69 1.48 4.85
N ASP A 75 -8.01 1.32 4.84
CA ASP A 75 -8.67 0.01 4.79
C ASP A 75 -9.05 -0.31 3.34
N VAL A 76 -8.25 -1.14 2.69
CA VAL A 76 -8.42 -1.47 1.26
C VAL A 76 -8.89 -2.91 1.08
N GLN A 77 -9.84 -3.09 0.18
CA GLN A 77 -10.23 -4.40 -0.34
C GLN A 77 -9.81 -4.49 -1.80
N VAL A 78 -9.22 -5.61 -2.20
CA VAL A 78 -8.76 -5.84 -3.57
C VAL A 78 -9.42 -7.10 -4.12
N ARG A 79 -9.92 -7.02 -5.34
CA ARG A 79 -10.43 -8.17 -6.09
C ARG A 79 -9.91 -8.13 -7.52
N GLN A 80 -10.06 -9.22 -8.23
CA GLN A 80 -9.80 -9.26 -9.67
C GLN A 80 -10.97 -9.85 -10.44
N THR A 81 -11.09 -9.45 -11.70
CA THR A 81 -12.01 -10.05 -12.67
C THR A 81 -11.21 -10.59 -13.85
N ASP A 82 -11.30 -11.89 -14.13
CA ASP A 82 -10.56 -12.57 -15.19
C ASP A 82 -11.08 -12.22 -16.61
N ILE A 83 -10.47 -12.82 -17.65
CA ILE A 83 -10.87 -12.59 -19.05
C ILE A 83 -12.26 -13.17 -19.36
N ALA A 84 -12.67 -14.23 -18.65
CA ALA A 84 -14.00 -14.84 -18.78
C ALA A 84 -15.10 -14.05 -18.07
N GLY A 85 -14.73 -13.05 -17.25
CA GLY A 85 -15.62 -12.20 -16.49
C GLY A 85 -15.94 -12.73 -15.09
N ASN A 86 -15.21 -13.74 -14.58
CA ASN A 86 -15.39 -14.19 -13.20
C ASN A 86 -14.70 -13.22 -12.25
N THR A 87 -15.44 -12.71 -11.27
CA THR A 87 -14.91 -11.86 -10.21
C THR A 87 -14.54 -12.70 -8.99
N SER A 88 -13.34 -12.51 -8.45
CA SER A 88 -12.86 -13.19 -7.26
C SER A 88 -13.54 -12.72 -5.97
N SER A 89 -13.37 -13.47 -4.87
CA SER A 89 -13.54 -12.90 -3.53
C SER A 89 -12.58 -11.73 -3.30
N ALA A 90 -12.96 -10.82 -2.41
CA ALA A 90 -12.12 -9.69 -2.02
C ALA A 90 -11.11 -10.08 -0.92
N THR A 91 -9.90 -9.56 -1.05
CA THR A 91 -8.85 -9.63 -0.03
C THR A 91 -8.77 -8.28 0.68
N SER A 92 -8.97 -8.28 2.00
CA SER A 92 -8.84 -7.08 2.83
C SER A 92 -7.40 -6.89 3.30
N PHE A 93 -6.92 -5.65 3.28
CA PHE A 93 -5.62 -5.25 3.79
C PHE A 93 -5.71 -3.86 4.42
N SER A 94 -5.06 -3.66 5.56
CA SER A 94 -5.09 -2.38 6.29
C SER A 94 -3.66 -1.93 6.62
N PHE A 95 -3.40 -0.65 6.41
CA PHE A 95 -2.11 -0.03 6.76
C PHE A 95 -2.30 1.45 7.11
N THR A 96 -1.31 2.05 7.77
CA THR A 96 -1.24 3.48 8.02
C THR A 96 -0.18 4.09 7.12
N LEU A 97 -0.55 5.10 6.34
CA LEU A 97 0.42 5.96 5.67
C LEU A 97 0.78 7.09 6.61
N ASP A 98 2.04 7.15 7.01
CA ASP A 98 2.62 8.26 7.78
C ASP A 98 3.74 8.88 6.95
N THR A 99 3.48 10.01 6.29
CA THR A 99 4.50 10.75 5.53
C THR A 99 5.09 11.91 6.35
N SER A 100 4.73 12.02 7.62
CA SER A 100 5.17 13.12 8.47
C SER A 100 6.66 13.01 8.77
N ALA A 101 7.44 13.99 8.30
CA ALA A 101 8.83 14.11 8.71
C ALA A 101 8.89 14.43 10.22
N ALA A 102 9.74 13.71 10.95
CA ALA A 102 10.04 14.05 12.34
C ALA A 102 10.61 15.48 12.38
N ALA A 103 10.07 16.33 13.26
CA ALA A 103 10.60 17.68 13.41
C ALA A 103 12.07 17.63 13.86
N PRO A 104 12.98 18.43 13.27
CA PRO A 104 14.36 18.47 13.72
C PRO A 104 14.42 18.97 15.16
N SER A 105 15.09 18.22 16.03
CA SER A 105 15.31 18.64 17.41
C SER A 105 16.46 19.65 17.47
N VAL A 106 16.24 20.75 18.18
CA VAL A 106 17.27 21.76 18.47
C VAL A 106 17.57 21.70 19.96
N ALA A 107 18.80 21.33 20.31
CA ALA A 107 19.31 21.39 21.67
C ALA A 107 20.58 22.25 21.73
N LEU A 108 20.71 23.08 22.76
CA LEU A 108 21.97 23.78 23.08
C LEU A 108 22.96 22.74 23.60
N THR A 109 24.10 22.54 22.91
CA THR A 109 25.06 21.48 23.26
C THR A 109 25.81 21.74 24.55
N THR A 110 26.00 23.00 24.94
CA THR A 110 26.60 23.39 26.22
C THR A 110 26.28 24.87 26.46
N ASP A 111 25.63 25.19 27.58
CA ASP A 111 25.57 26.56 28.08
C ASP A 111 26.96 26.91 28.63
N SER A 112 27.80 27.50 27.77
CA SER A 112 29.18 27.93 28.10
C SER A 112 29.22 29.32 28.73
N GLY A 113 28.06 29.90 29.06
CA GLY A 113 27.94 31.06 29.90
C GLY A 113 28.40 30.79 31.34
N SER A 114 28.58 31.87 32.11
CA SER A 114 29.06 31.74 33.50
C SER A 114 28.05 31.07 34.45
N ASN A 115 26.81 30.80 34.00
CA ASN A 115 25.83 29.96 34.66
C ASN A 115 25.34 28.88 33.68
N ALA A 116 25.30 27.62 34.12
CA ALA A 116 24.92 26.49 33.27
C ALA A 116 23.39 26.34 33.06
N THR A 117 22.60 27.35 33.38
CA THR A 117 21.12 27.31 33.39
C THR A 117 20.46 28.58 32.87
N ASP A 118 21.22 29.59 32.45
CA ASP A 118 20.65 30.87 32.01
C ASP A 118 20.49 30.99 30.49
N HIS A 119 20.91 29.96 29.74
CA HIS A 119 20.80 29.88 28.28
C HIS A 119 21.61 30.97 27.54
N ILE A 120 22.64 31.56 28.17
CA ILE A 120 23.49 32.60 27.57
C ILE A 120 24.84 32.01 27.14
N THR A 121 24.99 31.69 25.84
CA THR A 121 26.20 31.05 25.31
C THR A 121 27.16 32.05 24.63
N ASN A 122 28.48 31.84 24.76
CA ASN A 122 29.55 32.57 24.04
C ASN A 122 29.83 31.95 22.65
N VAL A 123 29.57 30.66 22.49
CA VAL A 123 29.77 29.90 21.24
C VAL A 123 28.43 29.59 20.58
N GLY A 124 28.13 30.26 19.46
CA GLY A 124 26.89 30.11 18.69
C GLY A 124 26.80 28.85 17.83
N THR A 125 27.23 27.68 18.33
CA THR A 125 27.10 26.43 17.59
C THR A 125 25.81 25.72 17.97
N LEU A 126 24.82 25.78 17.07
CA LEU A 126 23.58 25.01 17.15
C LEU A 126 23.84 23.61 16.56
N ASN A 127 23.54 22.55 17.31
CA ASN A 127 23.56 21.19 16.75
C ASN A 127 22.13 20.84 16.31
N LEU A 128 21.94 20.64 15.01
CA LEU A 128 20.72 20.06 14.46
C LEU A 128 20.94 18.56 14.33
N THR A 129 20.17 17.76 15.08
CA THR A 129 20.10 16.31 14.87
C THR A 129 18.68 15.92 14.52
N GLY A 130 18.52 15.22 13.38
CA GLY A 130 17.25 14.73 12.86
C GLY A 130 16.92 15.23 11.45
N VAL A 131 17.76 14.86 10.46
CA VAL A 131 17.36 14.82 9.04
C VAL A 131 17.24 13.37 8.61
#